data_AF-A0A7L4QHB8-F1
#
_entry.id   AF-A0A7L4QHB8-F1
#
_cell.length_a   1.000
_cell.length_b   1.000
_cell.length_c   1.000
_cell.angle_alpha   90.00
_cell.angle_beta   90.00
_cell.angle_gamma   90.00
#
_symmetry.space_group_name_H-M   'P 1'
#
loop_
_entity.id
_entity.type
_entity.pdbx_description
1 polymer ?
#
loop_
_entity_poly.entity_id
_entity_poly.type
_entity_poly.pdbx_seq_one_letter_code
_entity_poly.pdbx_strand_id
1 'polypeptide(L)' 'VAQKHQREILVKNSVYLKKGGTVFYCVKARSIDSAKPPEEIFKEEIKQLQKKFDIIETIDLSPYEKDHIIIIATLR' A
#
# COMPACT_ATOMS: atom_id res chain seq x y z
N VAL A 1 -0.86 15.30 2.30
CA VAL A 1 -0.86 15.60 0.85
C VAL A 1 -1.66 14.54 0.14
N ALA A 2 -2.63 14.91 -0.70
CA ALA A 2 -3.35 13.92 -1.51
C ALA A 2 -2.42 13.43 -2.62
N GLN A 3 -2.22 12.11 -2.70
CA GLN A 3 -1.40 11.51 -3.75
C GLN A 3 -2.10 10.27 -4.26
N LYS A 4 -2.64 10.37 -5.47
CA LYS A 4 -3.47 9.31 -6.06
C LYS A 4 -2.66 8.10 -6.52
N HIS A 5 -1.39 8.32 -6.88
CA HIS A 5 -0.52 7.32 -7.50
C HIS A 5 0.55 6.76 -6.54
N GLN A 6 0.24 6.65 -5.24
CA GLN A 6 1.18 6.20 -4.21
C GLN A 6 1.86 4.86 -4.55
N ARG A 7 1.08 3.88 -5.03
CA ARG A 7 1.60 2.59 -5.49
C ARG A 7 2.64 2.71 -6.60
N GLU A 8 2.37 3.52 -7.62
CA GLU A 8 3.27 3.66 -8.76
C GLU A 8 4.62 4.25 -8.32
N ILE A 9 4.58 5.21 -7.39
CA ILE A 9 5.78 5.78 -6.78
C ILE A 9 6.57 4.70 -6.05
N LEU A 10 5.90 3.88 -5.22
CA LEU A 10 6.55 2.77 -4.52
C LEU A 10 7.19 1.78 -5.50
N VAL A 11 6.46 1.33 -6.53
CA VAL A 11 6.94 0.34 -7.51
C VAL A 11 8.12 0.87 -8.32
N LYS A 12 8.10 2.16 -8.70
CA LYS A 12 9.21 2.81 -9.41
C LYS A 12 10.46 2.92 -8.52
N ASN A 13 10.29 3.25 -7.25
CA ASN A 13 11.41 3.37 -6.31
C ASN A 13 11.93 2.01 -5.81
N SER A 14 11.20 0.91 -6.03
CA SER A 14 11.63 -0.42 -5.59
C SER A 14 12.94 -0.89 -6.24
N VAL A 15 13.42 -0.22 -7.30
CA VAL A 15 14.72 -0.51 -7.92
C VAL A 15 15.90 -0.22 -6.99
N TYR A 16 15.71 0.63 -5.98
CA TYR A 16 16.71 0.94 -4.95
C TYR A 16 16.66 -0.01 -3.76
N LEU A 17 15.68 -0.91 -3.74
CA LEU A 17 15.53 -1.90 -2.68
C LEU A 17 16.32 -3.15 -3.03
N LYS A 18 17.12 -3.65 -2.08
CA LYS A 18 17.83 -4.93 -2.25
C LYS A 18 16.82 -6.06 -2.52
N LYS A 19 17.26 -7.12 -3.21
CA LYS A 19 16.47 -8.35 -3.35
C LYS A 19 16.07 -8.88 -1.97
N GLY A 20 14.80 -9.24 -1.80
CA GLY A 20 14.24 -9.64 -0.50
C GLY A 20 14.08 -8.49 0.50
N GLY A 21 14.31 -7.23 0.11
CA GLY A 21 14.10 -6.08 0.97
C GLY A 21 12.62 -5.85 1.28
N THR A 22 12.34 -5.31 2.47
CA THR A 22 10.99 -5.09 2.98
C THR A 22 10.51 -3.66 2.69
N VAL A 23 9.24 -3.51 2.37
CA VAL A 23 8.52 -2.24 2.29
C VAL A 23 7.44 -2.18 3.36
N PHE A 24 7.27 -1.00 3.93
CA PHE A 24 6.14 -0.63 4.77
C PHE A 24 5.34 0.41 4.02
N TYR A 25 4.18 0.01 3.50
CA TYR A 25 3.36 0.87 2.64
C TYR A 25 2.09 1.31 3.38
N CYS A 26 2.08 2.56 3.84
CA CYS A 26 0.91 3.16 4.46
C CYS A 26 -0.08 3.62 3.38
N VAL A 27 -1.25 3.00 3.32
CA VAL A 27 -2.32 3.35 2.39
C VAL A 27 -3.32 4.24 3.11
N LYS A 28 -3.43 5.49 2.66
CA LYS A 28 -4.51 6.41 3.06
C LYS A 28 -5.59 6.42 1.99
N ALA A 29 -6.68 5.65 2.19
CA ALA A 29 -7.72 5.46 1.18
C ALA A 29 -8.24 6.80 0.61
N ARG A 30 -8.54 7.76 1.49
CA ARG A 30 -9.09 9.07 1.11
C ARG A 30 -8.14 9.96 0.29
N SER A 31 -6.85 9.66 0.27
CA SER A 31 -5.87 10.36 -0.59
C SER A 31 -5.72 9.73 -1.97
N ILE A 32 -6.24 8.51 -2.16
CA ILE A 32 -6.30 7.80 -3.44
C ILE A 32 -7.60 8.15 -4.14
N ASP A 33 -8.73 7.86 -3.48
CA ASP A 33 -10.07 8.15 -3.97
C ASP A 33 -11.00 8.41 -2.77
N SER A 34 -11.60 9.59 -2.72
CA SER A 34 -12.49 9.97 -1.62
C SER A 34 -13.91 9.44 -1.79
N ALA A 35 -14.33 9.08 -3.01
CA ALA A 35 -15.69 8.62 -3.32
C ALA A 35 -15.83 7.10 -3.17
N LYS A 36 -14.76 6.33 -3.44
CA LYS A 36 -14.78 4.87 -3.31
C LYS A 36 -14.79 4.40 -1.84
N PRO A 37 -15.38 3.23 -1.54
CA PRO A 37 -15.23 2.57 -0.26
C PRO A 37 -13.76 2.24 0.05
N PRO A 38 -13.26 2.52 1.28
CA PRO A 38 -11.88 2.23 1.67
C PRO A 38 -11.45 0.77 1.47
N GLU A 39 -12.33 -0.17 1.82
CA GLU A 39 -12.06 -1.61 1.67
C GLU A 39 -11.79 -2.03 0.22
N GLU A 40 -12.49 -1.41 -0.74
CA GLU A 40 -12.26 -1.67 -2.16
C GLU A 40 -10.89 -1.15 -2.59
N ILE A 41 -10.53 0.06 -2.15
CA ILE A 41 -9.21 0.65 -2.41
C ILE A 41 -8.10 -0.24 -1.81
N PHE A 42 -8.27 -0.72 -0.59
CA PHE A 42 -7.30 -1.61 0.05
C PHE A 42 -7.11 -2.92 -0.73
N LYS A 43 -8.21 -3.57 -1.14
CA LYS A 43 -8.16 -4.79 -1.95
C LYS A 43 -7.48 -4.56 -3.30
N GLU A 44 -7.79 -3.44 -3.97
CA GLU A 44 -7.15 -3.04 -5.21
C GLU A 44 -5.63 -2.86 -5.03
N GLU A 45 -5.22 -2.14 -3.97
CA GLU A 45 -3.80 -1.87 -3.69
C GLU A 45 -3.01 -3.14 -3.37
N ILE A 46 -3.54 -4.02 -2.50
CA ILE A 46 -2.93 -5.31 -2.16
C ILE A 46 -2.75 -6.17 -3.42
N LYS A 47 -3.81 -6.33 -4.22
CA LYS A 47 -3.80 -7.13 -5.45
C LYS A 47 -2.75 -6.62 -6.45
N GLN A 48 -2.56 -5.31 -6.53
CA GLN A 48 -1.58 -4.71 -7.43
C GLN A 48 -0.16 -4.82 -6.89
N LEU A 49 0.07 -4.68 -5.57
CA LEU A 49 1.38 -4.91 -4.96
C LEU A 49 1.85 -6.36 -5.15
N GLN A 50 0.94 -7.33 -5.02
CA GLN A 50 1.22 -8.77 -5.17
C GLN A 50 1.85 -9.16 -6.52
N LYS A 51 1.76 -8.28 -7.53
CA LYS A 51 2.41 -8.50 -8.84
C LYS A 51 3.94 -8.48 -8.75
N LYS A 52 4.51 -7.74 -7.79
CA LYS A 52 5.97 -7.55 -7.64
C LYS A 52 6.50 -7.89 -6.24
N PHE A 53 5.65 -7.83 -5.24
CA PHE A 53 5.99 -8.08 -3.84
C PHE A 53 5.24 -9.29 -3.30
N ASP A 54 5.82 -9.94 -2.29
CA ASP A 54 5.15 -10.91 -1.44
C ASP A 54 4.59 -10.18 -0.22
N ILE A 55 3.27 -10.25 -0.02
CA ILE A 55 2.61 -9.62 1.14
C ILE A 55 2.88 -10.48 2.37
N ILE A 56 3.43 -9.85 3.40
CA ILE A 56 3.68 -10.47 4.70
C ILE A 56 2.48 -10.24 5.62
N GLU A 57 2.03 -9.00 5.73
CA GLU A 57 1.00 -8.60 6.68
C GLU A 57 0.23 -7.37 6.18
N THR A 58 -1.02 -7.24 6.62
CA THR A 58 -1.80 -6.02 6.48
C THR A 58 -2.40 -5.65 7.83
N ILE A 59 -2.15 -4.43 8.28
CA ILE A 59 -2.53 -3.93 9.61
C ILE A 59 -3.55 -2.80 9.43
N ASP A 60 -4.74 -2.94 10.00
CA ASP A 60 -5.70 -1.84 10.16
C ASP A 60 -5.26 -0.93 11.31
N LEU A 61 -5.24 0.39 11.06
CA LEU A 61 -4.82 1.38 12.05
C LEU A 61 -5.99 1.94 12.88
N SER A 62 -7.20 1.46 12.67
CA SER A 62 -8.36 1.80 13.49
C SER A 62 -8.16 1.32 14.94
N PRO A 63 -8.50 2.14 15.97
CA PRO A 63 -9.25 3.40 15.91
C PRO A 63 -8.39 4.68 15.77
N TYR A 64 -7.07 4.57 15.72
CA TYR A 64 -6.15 5.72 15.74
C TYR A 64 -6.19 6.52 14.43
N GLU A 65 -6.17 5.82 13.29
CA GLU A 65 -6.28 6.43 11.97
C GLU A 65 -7.33 5.69 11.14
N LYS A 66 -8.48 6.34 10.92
CA LYS A 66 -9.59 5.77 10.14
C LYS A 66 -9.24 5.74 8.66
N ASP A 67 -9.72 4.72 7.94
CA ASP A 67 -9.50 4.55 6.49
C ASP A 67 -8.01 4.47 6.12
N HIS A 68 -7.18 3.94 7.03
CA HIS A 68 -5.77 3.65 6.81
C HIS A 68 -5.43 2.21 7.11
N ILE A 69 -4.54 1.65 6.28
CA ILE A 69 -3.86 0.38 6.54
C ILE A 69 -2.37 0.52 6.32
N ILE A 70 -1.59 -0.35 6.94
CA ILE A 70 -0.18 -0.60 6.58
C ILE A 70 -0.10 -1.96 5.89
N ILE A 71 0.51 -1.99 4.72
CA ILE A 71 0.85 -3.23 4.01
C ILE A 71 2.35 -3.46 4.18
N ILE A 72 2.72 -4.59 4.78
CA ILE A 72 4.12 -5.02 4.90
C ILE A 72 4.39 -6.08 3.83
N ALA A 73 5.42 -5.89 3.02
CA ALA A 73 5.72 -6.79 1.92
C ALA A 73 7.22 -6.87 1.61
N THR A 74 7.67 -7.95 0.97
CA THR A 74 9.06 -8.12 0.51
C THR A 74 9.16 -8.12 -1.01
N LEU A 75 10.21 -7.51 -1.55
CA LEU A 75 10.49 -7.53 -2.97
C LEU A 75 11.02 -8.91 -3.40
N ARG A 76 10.40 -9.49 -4.42
CA ARG A 76 10.82 -10.75 -5.04
C ARG A 76 12.17 -10.66 -5.74
#